data_AF-A0A7J7VMK2-F1
#
_entry.id   AF-A0A7J7VMK2-F1
#
_cell.length_a   1.000
_cell.length_b   1.000
_cell.length_c   1.000
_cell.angle_alpha   90.00
_cell.angle_beta   90.00
_cell.angle_gamma   90.00
#
_symmetry.space_group_name_H-M   'P 1'
#
loop_
_entity.id
_entity.type
_entity.pdbx_description
1 polymer ?
#
loop_
_entity_poly.entity_id
_entity_poly.type
_entity_poly.pdbx_seq_one_letter_code
_entity_poly.pdbx_strand_id
1 'polypeptide(L)'
;MLPPAMKGLGLVLLAALLCSSPTHGLWCQDCTLTTNSSRCTPKQCQPSDTVCASVRITDPSSSRKDQTVNRMCAASCDFVKRHFFSDYLMGFINSGILKVDVDCCEKDLCNGVPGPGGSPWALAGGLLLSLGPALLGAGP
;
A
#
# COMPACT_ATOMS: atom_id res chain seq x y z
N MET A 1 -5.26 -21.75 -36.34
CA MET A 1 -3.81 -21.61 -36.16
C MET A 1 -3.46 -20.13 -36.31
N LEU A 2 -3.19 -19.41 -35.20
CA LEU A 2 -2.90 -17.97 -35.28
C LEU A 2 -1.51 -17.75 -35.92
N PRO A 3 -1.37 -16.81 -36.88
CA PRO A 3 -0.11 -16.55 -37.56
C PRO A 3 1.03 -16.22 -36.57
N PRO A 4 2.27 -16.68 -36.82
CA PRO A 4 3.42 -16.48 -35.93
C PRO A 4 3.75 -15.01 -35.63
N ALA A 5 3.32 -14.08 -36.49
CA ALA A 5 3.50 -12.63 -36.30
C ALA A 5 2.68 -12.05 -35.10
N MET A 6 1.52 -12.63 -34.78
CA MET A 6 0.66 -12.13 -33.70
C MET A 6 1.21 -12.45 -32.30
N LYS A 7 2.02 -13.52 -32.19
CA LYS A 7 2.65 -13.95 -30.94
C LYS A 7 3.82 -13.05 -30.53
N GLY A 8 4.62 -12.60 -31.49
CA GLY A 8 5.72 -11.65 -31.25
C GLY A 8 5.21 -10.29 -30.81
N LEU A 9 4.17 -9.78 -31.48
CA LEU A 9 3.54 -8.49 -31.12
C LEU A 9 2.90 -8.54 -29.72
N GLY A 10 2.23 -9.66 -29.39
CA GLY A 10 1.63 -9.86 -28.06
C GLY A 10 2.66 -9.92 -26.93
N LEU A 11 3.80 -10.57 -27.14
CA LEU A 11 4.90 -10.62 -26.16
C LEU A 11 5.55 -9.25 -25.94
N VAL A 12 5.70 -8.44 -27.00
CA VAL A 12 6.24 -7.07 -26.90
C VAL A 12 5.27 -6.16 -26.15
N LEU A 13 3.96 -6.27 -26.40
CA LEU A 13 2.92 -5.54 -25.67
C LEU A 13 2.89 -5.91 -24.18
N LEU A 14 3.00 -7.20 -23.86
CA LEU A 14 3.08 -7.68 -22.46
C LEU A 14 4.32 -7.14 -21.75
N ALA A 15 5.48 -7.15 -22.40
CA ALA A 15 6.72 -6.60 -21.83
C ALA A 15 6.61 -5.09 -21.59
N ALA A 16 5.99 -4.33 -22.51
CA ALA A 16 5.76 -2.90 -22.34
C ALA A 16 4.81 -2.59 -21.17
N LEU A 17 3.76 -3.39 -20.96
CA LEU A 17 2.83 -3.25 -19.85
C LEU A 17 3.44 -3.65 -18.49
N LEU A 18 4.35 -4.62 -18.48
CA LEU A 18 5.09 -5.02 -17.27
C LEU A 18 6.17 -4.00 -16.89
N CYS A 19 6.73 -3.29 -17.87
CA CYS A 19 7.73 -2.24 -17.66
C CYS A 19 7.12 -0.85 -17.46
N SER A 20 5.82 -0.65 -17.66
CA SER A 20 5.18 0.63 -17.38
C SER A 20 5.06 0.80 -15.86
N SER A 21 5.96 1.58 -15.27
CA SER A 21 5.73 2.16 -13.95
C SER A 21 4.42 2.95 -13.98
N PRO A 22 3.53 2.80 -12.99
CA PRO A 22 2.27 3.54 -12.96
C PRO A 22 2.58 5.04 -13.02
N THR A 23 2.17 5.68 -14.11
CA THR A 23 2.26 7.14 -14.33
C THR A 23 1.20 7.91 -13.56
N HIS A 24 0.30 7.19 -12.89
CA HIS A 24 -0.70 7.74 -12.00
C HIS A 24 -0.07 7.87 -10.61
N GLY A 25 -0.15 9.07 -10.02
CA GLY A 25 0.42 9.34 -8.69
C GLY A 25 -0.11 8.34 -7.65
N LEU A 26 0.78 7.94 -6.74
CA LEU A 26 0.55 6.95 -5.69
C LEU A 26 -0.73 7.26 -4.90
N TRP A 27 -1.51 6.25 -4.57
CA TRP A 27 -2.66 6.38 -3.67
C TRP A 27 -2.33 5.83 -2.30
N CYS A 28 -2.65 6.58 -1.25
CA CYS A 28 -2.44 6.14 0.14
C CYS A 28 -3.67 6.39 0.99
N GLN A 29 -3.78 5.68 2.10
CA GLN A 29 -4.72 6.03 3.16
C GLN A 29 -4.21 7.27 3.91
N ASP A 30 -5.11 8.22 4.18
CA ASP A 30 -4.82 9.48 4.87
C ASP A 30 -5.72 9.63 6.11
N CYS A 31 -5.10 9.92 7.26
CA CYS A 31 -5.78 10.25 8.52
C CYS A 31 -4.79 10.73 9.56
N THR A 32 -5.23 11.63 10.44
CA THR A 32 -4.40 12.19 11.51
C THR A 32 -4.88 11.75 12.88
N LEU A 33 -3.94 11.23 13.68
CA LEU A 33 -4.09 10.93 15.11
C LEU A 33 -5.42 10.26 15.49
N THR A 34 -5.84 9.25 14.72
CA THR A 34 -7.07 8.51 14.97
C THR A 34 -6.76 7.21 15.71
N THR A 35 -7.54 6.87 16.73
CA THR A 35 -7.52 5.53 17.35
C THR A 35 -8.32 4.51 16.53
N ASN A 36 -9.12 4.97 15.57
CA ASN A 36 -9.92 4.14 14.69
C ASN A 36 -9.37 4.24 13.25
N SER A 37 -8.60 3.24 12.83
CA SER A 37 -7.99 3.15 11.50
C SER A 37 -9.02 3.05 10.36
N SER A 38 -10.26 2.69 10.66
CA SER A 38 -11.35 2.61 9.69
C SER A 38 -11.86 3.98 9.24
N ARG A 39 -11.47 5.06 9.95
CA ARG A 39 -11.81 6.44 9.57
C ARG A 39 -10.87 7.06 8.55
N CYS A 40 -9.80 6.36 8.20
CA CYS A 40 -8.86 6.85 7.21
C CYS A 40 -9.46 6.72 5.81
N THR A 41 -9.22 7.68 4.94
CA THR A 41 -9.77 7.70 3.57
C THR A 41 -8.66 7.60 2.53
N PRO A 42 -8.88 6.94 1.39
CA PRO A 42 -7.91 6.91 0.31
C PRO A 42 -7.76 8.30 -0.31
N LYS A 43 -6.54 8.70 -0.63
CA LYS A 43 -6.18 9.98 -1.22
C LYS A 43 -5.05 9.78 -2.24
N GLN A 44 -5.11 10.53 -3.33
CA GLN A 44 -4.02 10.61 -4.29
C GLN A 44 -2.89 11.49 -3.74
N CYS A 45 -1.67 10.97 -3.76
CA CYS A 45 -0.48 11.64 -3.29
C CYS A 45 0.05 12.65 -4.31
N GLN A 46 0.90 13.57 -3.84
CA GLN A 46 1.57 14.49 -4.75
C GLN A 46 2.59 13.74 -5.61
N PRO A 47 2.96 14.27 -6.79
CA PRO A 47 3.97 13.64 -7.64
C PRO A 47 5.35 13.48 -6.97
N SER A 48 5.65 14.30 -5.96
CA SER A 48 6.88 14.21 -5.16
C SER A 48 6.84 13.10 -4.12
N ASP A 49 5.66 12.60 -3.78
CA ASP A 49 5.47 11.55 -2.78
C ASP A 49 5.59 10.18 -3.45
N THR A 50 6.48 9.35 -2.92
CA THR A 50 6.79 8.02 -3.47
C THR A 50 6.44 6.90 -2.52
N VAL A 51 6.07 7.20 -1.27
CA VAL A 51 5.72 6.20 -0.25
C VAL A 51 4.43 6.55 0.48
N CYS A 52 3.70 5.51 0.88
CA CYS A 52 2.70 5.56 1.91
C CYS A 52 3.35 5.29 3.27
N ALA A 53 3.04 6.11 4.27
CA ALA A 53 3.49 5.93 5.64
C ALA A 53 2.34 5.62 6.59
N SER A 54 2.65 4.84 7.63
CA SER A 54 1.77 4.55 8.77
C SER A 54 2.58 4.71 10.06
N VAL A 55 2.25 5.73 10.82
CA VAL A 55 2.84 6.04 12.13
C VAL A 55 1.91 5.54 13.22
N ARG A 56 2.46 4.77 14.14
CA ARG A 56 1.76 4.17 15.27
C ARG A 56 2.38 4.68 16.57
N ILE A 57 1.58 5.30 17.41
CA ILE A 57 1.99 5.84 18.70
C ILE A 57 1.32 5.03 19.79
N THR A 58 2.11 4.43 20.67
CA THR A 58 1.65 3.59 21.76
C THR A 58 2.23 4.09 23.07
N ASP A 59 1.36 4.26 24.08
CA ASP A 59 1.77 4.51 25.45
C ASP A 59 2.02 3.18 26.16
N PRO A 60 3.29 2.80 26.43
CA PRO A 60 3.61 1.55 27.10
C PRO A 60 3.23 1.56 28.58
N SER A 61 3.00 2.72 29.18
CA SER A 61 2.58 2.87 30.58
C SER A 61 1.05 2.73 30.75
N SER A 62 0.29 2.94 29.67
CA SER A 62 -1.15 2.80 29.70
C SER A 62 -1.59 1.35 29.53
N SER A 63 -2.50 0.88 30.37
CA SER A 63 -3.17 -0.42 30.19
C SER A 63 -4.14 -0.43 29.01
N ARG A 64 -4.42 0.73 28.39
CA ARG A 64 -5.27 0.84 27.22
C ARG A 64 -4.47 0.53 25.97
N LYS A 65 -4.94 -0.44 25.17
CA LYS A 65 -4.33 -0.81 23.88
C LYS A 65 -4.63 0.19 22.76
N ASP A 66 -5.11 1.38 23.09
CA ASP A 66 -5.55 2.38 22.12
C ASP A 66 -4.31 3.01 21.47
N GLN A 67 -3.86 2.37 20.40
CA GLN A 67 -2.78 2.88 19.58
C GLN A 67 -3.33 4.00 18.71
N THR A 68 -2.68 5.15 18.77
CA THR A 68 -2.99 6.25 17.86
C THR A 68 -2.31 5.97 16.53
N VAL A 69 -3.06 6.05 15.44
CA VAL A 69 -2.57 5.79 14.08
C VAL A 69 -2.67 7.06 13.26
N ASN A 70 -1.62 7.33 12.51
CA ASN A 70 -1.53 8.44 11.58
C ASN A 70 -1.00 7.90 10.25
N ARG A 71 -1.72 8.13 9.15
CA ARG A 71 -1.39 7.60 7.82
C ARG A 71 -1.34 8.74 6.83
N MET A 72 -0.37 8.72 5.93
CA MET A 72 -0.16 9.81 4.97
C MET A 72 0.69 9.38 3.78
N CYS A 73 0.74 10.26 2.78
CA CYS A 73 1.74 10.26 1.72
C CYS A 73 3.05 10.91 2.20
N ALA A 74 4.19 10.46 1.67
CA ALA A 74 5.47 11.13 1.90
C ALA A 74 6.46 10.93 0.74
N ALA A 75 7.42 11.85 0.62
CA ALA A 75 8.53 11.78 -0.32
C ALA A 75 9.55 10.67 0.01
N SER A 76 9.69 10.30 1.28
CA SER A 76 10.61 9.24 1.72
C SER A 76 10.24 8.75 3.12
N CYS A 77 10.47 7.46 3.37
CA CYS A 77 10.29 6.88 4.71
C CYS A 77 11.24 7.49 5.75
N ASP A 78 12.47 7.81 5.36
CA ASP A 78 13.45 8.42 6.28
C ASP A 78 13.04 9.82 6.72
N PHE A 79 12.38 10.56 5.83
CA PHE A 79 11.82 11.88 6.16
C PHE A 79 10.77 11.75 7.26
N VAL A 80 9.82 10.80 7.11
CA VAL A 80 8.78 10.54 8.12
C VAL A 80 9.39 10.10 9.44
N LYS A 81 10.32 9.14 9.40
CA LYS A 81 11.01 8.68 10.61
C LYS A 81 11.66 9.84 11.34
N ARG A 82 12.50 10.64 10.68
CA ARG A 82 13.19 11.77 11.33
C ARG A 82 12.22 12.80 11.91
N HIS A 83 11.16 13.14 11.18
CA HIS A 83 10.17 14.11 11.62
C HIS A 83 9.43 13.64 12.87
N PHE A 84 8.85 12.44 12.84
CA PHE A 84 8.10 11.89 13.96
C PHE A 84 8.97 11.50 15.15
N PHE A 85 10.18 10.97 14.93
CA PHE A 85 11.12 10.72 16.02
C PHE A 85 11.49 12.03 16.72
N SER A 86 11.73 13.12 15.97
CA SER A 86 12.09 14.42 16.56
C SER A 86 10.94 15.03 17.38
N ASP A 87 9.74 15.10 16.80
CA ASP A 87 8.59 15.77 17.44
C ASP A 87 8.09 15.02 18.69
N TYR A 88 8.12 13.68 18.64
CA TYR A 88 7.68 12.89 19.78
C TYR A 88 8.78 12.73 20.82
N LEU A 89 10.04 12.41 20.48
CA LEU A 89 11.12 12.29 21.50
C LEU A 89 11.36 13.60 22.26
N MET A 90 11.24 14.76 21.61
CA MET A 90 11.44 16.05 22.28
C MET A 90 10.24 16.50 23.15
N GLY A 91 9.04 15.95 22.94
CA GLY A 91 7.86 16.22 23.77
C GLY A 91 7.81 15.46 25.11
N PHE A 92 8.73 14.52 25.36
CA PHE A 92 8.62 13.52 26.43
C PHE A 92 9.24 13.82 27.78
N ILE A 93 9.67 15.05 28.05
CA ILE A 93 10.26 15.36 29.36
C ILE A 93 9.22 15.26 30.51
N ASN A 94 7.90 15.16 30.24
CA ASN A 94 6.87 15.18 31.31
C ASN A 94 5.86 14.00 31.39
N SER A 95 5.81 13.05 30.44
CA SER A 95 4.67 12.09 30.38
C SER A 95 5.01 10.60 30.23
N GLY A 96 6.30 10.22 30.24
CA GLY A 96 6.72 8.84 30.01
C GLY A 96 6.95 8.51 28.52
N ILE A 97 7.72 7.45 28.26
CA ILE A 97 8.27 7.11 26.94
C ILE A 97 7.14 6.59 26.04
N LEU A 98 6.59 7.37 25.09
CA LEU A 98 5.73 6.77 24.05
C LEU A 98 6.59 6.03 23.02
N LYS A 99 6.14 4.84 22.63
CA LYS A 99 6.72 4.09 21.52
C LYS A 99 6.13 4.58 20.22
N VAL A 100 6.99 4.97 19.29
CA VAL A 100 6.62 5.37 17.92
C VAL A 100 7.15 4.33 16.94
N ASP A 101 6.24 3.63 16.27
CA ASP A 101 6.55 2.67 15.20
C ASP A 101 6.14 3.29 13.85
N VAL A 102 7.05 3.29 12.87
CA VAL A 102 6.81 3.86 11.53
C VAL A 102 7.00 2.78 10.48
N ASP A 103 5.93 2.47 9.75
CA ASP A 103 5.91 1.55 8.61
C ASP A 103 5.72 2.33 7.30
N CYS A 104 6.44 1.94 6.25
CA CYS A 104 6.35 2.56 4.92
C CYS A 104 6.26 1.50 3.81
N CYS A 105 5.58 1.84 2.71
CA CYS A 105 5.45 0.98 1.54
C CYS A 105 5.15 1.81 0.28
N GLU A 106 5.43 1.27 -0.91
CA GLU A 106 5.43 2.01 -2.19
C GLU A 106 4.24 1.67 -3.10
N LYS A 107 3.32 0.82 -2.64
CA LYS A 107 2.18 0.36 -3.45
C LYS A 107 0.92 1.14 -3.11
N ASP A 108 0.02 1.27 -4.07
CA ASP A 108 -1.28 1.89 -3.82
C ASP A 108 -2.00 1.25 -2.63
N LEU A 109 -2.47 2.09 -1.71
CA LEU A 109 -3.25 1.77 -0.52
C LEU A 109 -2.61 0.75 0.43
N CYS A 110 -1.28 0.54 0.32
CA CYS A 110 -0.56 -0.47 1.10
C CYS A 110 -0.51 -0.16 2.60
N ASN A 111 -0.66 1.11 2.99
CA ASN A 111 -0.77 1.54 4.37
C ASN A 111 -2.20 1.40 4.93
N GLY A 112 -3.09 0.72 4.22
CA GLY A 112 -4.47 0.41 4.62
C GLY A 112 -4.58 -0.49 5.85
N VAL A 113 -5.81 -0.75 6.28
CA VAL A 113 -6.04 -1.80 7.30
C VAL A 113 -5.81 -3.14 6.59
N PRO A 114 -5.21 -4.17 7.23
CA PRO A 114 -5.23 -5.53 6.72
C PRO A 114 -6.70 -5.98 6.59
N GLY A 115 -7.30 -5.71 5.44
CA GLY A 115 -8.67 -6.10 5.15
C GLY A 115 -8.72 -7.60 4.86
N PRO A 116 -9.89 -8.25 4.98
CA PRO A 116 -10.07 -9.65 4.58
C PRO A 116 -9.91 -9.92 3.07
N GLY A 117 -9.45 -8.94 2.29
CA GLY A 117 -9.63 -8.87 0.84
C GLY A 117 -8.37 -9.15 0.05
N GLY A 118 -8.27 -10.41 -0.41
CA GLY A 118 -7.67 -10.76 -1.70
C GLY A 118 -6.15 -10.75 -1.76
N SER A 119 -5.54 -11.90 -1.47
CA SER A 119 -4.18 -12.15 -1.95
C SER A 119 -4.19 -12.03 -3.49
N PRO A 120 -3.08 -11.60 -4.11
CA PRO A 120 -2.94 -11.57 -5.57
C PRO A 120 -3.26 -12.92 -6.24
N TRP A 121 -3.17 -14.02 -5.48
CA TRP A 121 -3.55 -15.37 -5.90
C TRP A 121 -5.07 -15.54 -6.11
N ALA A 122 -5.92 -14.79 -5.42
CA ALA A 122 -7.38 -14.85 -5.63
C ALA A 122 -7.76 -14.28 -7.02
N LEU A 123 -7.08 -13.22 -7.46
CA LEU A 123 -7.25 -12.65 -8.80
C LEU A 123 -6.68 -13.59 -9.88
N ALA A 124 -5.53 -14.22 -9.62
CA ALA A 124 -4.96 -15.23 -10.51
C ALA A 124 -5.87 -16.46 -10.66
N GLY A 125 -6.50 -16.91 -9.56
CA GLY A 125 -7.47 -18.01 -9.56
C GLY A 125 -8.72 -17.68 -10.38
N GLY A 126 -9.28 -16.48 -10.22
CA GLY A 126 -10.45 -16.03 -11.00
C GLY A 126 -10.17 -15.92 -12.50
N LEU A 127 -8.96 -15.49 -12.88
CA LEU A 127 -8.55 -15.39 -14.28
C LEU A 127 -8.33 -16.78 -14.92
N LEU A 128 -7.75 -17.73 -14.18
CA LEU A 128 -7.58 -19.12 -14.67
C LEU A 128 -8.94 -19.82 -14.88
N LEU A 129 -9.92 -19.55 -14.02
CA LEU A 129 -11.27 -20.10 -14.13
C LEU A 129 -12.08 -19.55 -15.32
N SER A 130 -11.80 -18.34 -15.80
CA SER A 130 -12.47 -17.77 -16.97
C SER A 130 -11.84 -18.20 -18.31
N LEU A 131 -10.54 -18.53 -18.32
CA LEU A 131 -9.83 -19.00 -19.52
C LEU A 131 -9.83 -20.53 -19.70
N GLY A 132 -10.06 -21.31 -18.65
CA GLY A 132 -10.14 -22.77 -18.71
C GLY A 132 -11.23 -23.32 -19.64
N PRO A 133 -12.49 -22.80 -19.61
CA PRO A 133 -13.56 -23.29 -20.47
C PRO A 133 -13.42 -22.89 -21.95
N ALA A 134 -12.72 -21.78 -22.23
CA ALA A 134 -12.51 -21.30 -23.60
C ALA A 134 -11.45 -22.11 -24.37
N LEU A 135 -10.52 -22.77 -23.66
CA LEU A 135 -9.45 -23.57 -24.25
C LEU A 135 -9.78 -25.06 -24.38
N LEU A 136 -10.78 -25.56 -23.64
CA LEU A 136 -11.21 -26.97 -23.66
C LEU A 136 -12.48 -27.23 -24.49
N GLY A 137 -13.12 -26.19 -25.04
CA GLY A 137 -14.28 -26.30 -25.92
C GLY A 137 -13.97 -26.28 -27.43
N ALA A 138 -12.70 -26.24 -27.82
CA ALA A 138 -12.29 -26.18 -29.23
C ALA A 138 -11.47 -27.40 -29.66
N GLY A 139 -12.18 -28.48 -29.97
CA GLY A 139 -11.76 -29.47 -30.97
C GLY A 139 -12.19 -30.91 -30.64
N PRO A 140 -12.30 -31.79 -31.65
CA PRO A 140 -12.63 -31.62 -33.07
C PRO A 140 -14.13 -31.73 -33.38
#